data_AF-A0A6U6P815-F1
#
_entry.id   AF-A0A6U6P815-F1
#
_cell.length_a   1.000
_cell.length_b   1.000
_cell.length_c   1.000
_cell.angle_alpha   90.00
_cell.angle_beta   90.00
_cell.angle_gamma   90.00
#
_symmetry.space_group_name_H-M   'P 1'
#
loop_
_entity.id
_entity.type
_entity.pdbx_description
1 polymer ?
#
loop_
_entity_poly.entity_id
_entity_poly.type
_entity_poly.pdbx_seq_one_letter_code
_entity_poly.pdbx_strand_id
1 'polypeptide(L)'
;MGPALAFAILFTLICHAVCESFRGSTPSGGGRAGWQSDESLKILFIGNSLTYGPPPYDRADQSQLNNLPRLFKFVAESFGKRVIQEEDTIGGCSLYAHLPSRNPEACADTSICQAVDKLRFPRVNDSRRCTVLRDIQEFNETYHPCPQTLLRQPHGAWDVIVLNEHSFALPIEEVRRKYYYPAVQEYAQITKVLGPSSQGKKPLVALYMTSAYLNGQLSRLPSDVPNKQGCWPGGDVAQLAYLSPGDWHSKVHDFPCQTYAIAQGAASALGAGGGDVLVPAGLAWQVARGSPEPSRACVASVNEEYGGRPTLNVTLPLRARDPSNARWKDYKAAQRLYRDKGPDYVSTYCPGDCTVDQHPSAAGMYLNALVFYATLYKSSPIGAGVPQGEVVDGMALPTIGADEARALQHIAHDTVMGHLDAWWATDVGGAHDGEGDRFAGFI
;
A
#
# COMPACT_ATOMS: atom_id res chain seq x y z
N MET A 1 -40.47 -60.68 -17.31
CA MET A 1 -39.68 -59.46 -17.04
C MET A 1 -38.43 -59.90 -16.29
N GLY A 2 -37.27 -59.73 -16.92
CA GLY A 2 -36.02 -60.45 -16.60
C GLY A 2 -35.15 -59.83 -15.51
N PRO A 3 -34.08 -60.54 -15.10
CA PRO A 3 -33.28 -60.22 -13.94
C PRO A 3 -32.18 -59.22 -14.32
N ALA A 4 -32.45 -57.92 -14.13
CA ALA A 4 -31.45 -56.86 -14.33
C ALA A 4 -31.37 -55.88 -13.14
N LEU A 5 -32.02 -56.19 -12.01
CA LEU A 5 -32.09 -55.31 -10.84
C LEU A 5 -31.34 -55.84 -9.60
N ALA A 6 -30.56 -56.91 -9.75
CA ALA A 6 -29.82 -57.53 -8.63
C ALA A 6 -28.31 -57.22 -8.62
N PHE A 7 -27.77 -56.52 -9.62
CA PHE A 7 -26.34 -56.21 -9.71
C PHE A 7 -25.95 -54.79 -9.26
N ALA A 8 -26.92 -53.91 -9.00
CA ALA A 8 -26.64 -52.51 -8.63
C ALA A 8 -26.54 -52.27 -7.10
N ILE A 9 -26.90 -53.24 -6.26
CA ILE A 9 -26.90 -53.07 -4.79
C ILE A 9 -25.66 -53.72 -4.13
N LEU A 10 -24.94 -54.59 -4.84
CA LEU A 10 -23.73 -55.25 -4.29
C LEU A 10 -22.44 -54.44 -4.48
N PHE A 11 -22.43 -53.42 -5.36
CA PHE A 11 -21.24 -52.59 -5.59
C PHE A 11 -21.14 -51.39 -4.63
N THR A 12 -22.24 -50.97 -4.01
CA THR A 12 -22.25 -49.81 -3.08
C THR A 12 -21.88 -50.20 -1.64
N LEU A 13 -21.97 -51.48 -1.28
CA LEU A 13 -21.67 -51.97 0.08
C LEU A 13 -20.23 -52.45 0.30
N ILE A 14 -19.42 -52.58 -0.76
CA ILE A 14 -18.00 -52.99 -0.63
C ILE A 14 -17.05 -51.76 -0.62
N CYS A 15 -17.48 -50.60 -1.12
CA CYS A 15 -16.68 -49.36 -1.03
C CYS A 15 -16.75 -48.64 0.33
N HIS A 16 -17.60 -49.07 1.28
CA HIS A 16 -17.64 -48.50 2.63
C HIS A 16 -16.88 -49.30 3.70
N ALA A 17 -16.31 -50.47 3.35
CA ALA A 17 -15.63 -51.35 4.32
C ALA A 17 -14.10 -51.47 4.15
N VAL A 18 -13.48 -50.68 3.26
CA VAL A 18 -12.01 -50.72 3.00
C VAL A 18 -11.29 -49.39 3.29
N CYS A 19 -11.98 -48.37 3.81
CA CYS A 19 -11.34 -47.10 4.21
C CYS A 19 -11.17 -46.89 5.73
N GLU A 20 -11.38 -47.91 6.58
CA GLU A 20 -11.24 -47.78 8.04
C GLU A 20 -10.00 -48.47 8.66
N SER A 21 -9.06 -48.99 7.87
CA SER A 21 -7.91 -49.74 8.42
C SER A 21 -6.52 -49.17 8.14
N PHE A 22 -6.38 -47.84 8.10
CA PHE A 22 -5.09 -47.15 8.26
C PHE A 22 -5.11 -46.20 9.47
N ARG A 23 -5.34 -46.76 10.66
CA ARG A 23 -4.88 -46.16 11.93
C ARG A 23 -3.51 -46.73 12.26
N GLY A 24 -2.50 -46.24 11.54
CA GLY A 24 -1.12 -46.34 11.97
C GLY A 24 -0.91 -45.38 13.15
N SER A 25 -0.54 -45.95 14.29
CA SER A 25 -0.08 -45.24 15.48
C SER A 25 1.09 -44.31 15.15
N THR A 26 0.85 -43.01 15.15
CA THR A 26 1.92 -42.01 15.18
C THR A 26 2.54 -41.94 16.58
N PRO A 27 3.87 -41.79 16.69
CA PRO A 27 4.54 -41.68 17.97
C PRO A 27 4.09 -40.39 18.67
N SER A 28 3.78 -40.51 19.96
CA SER A 28 3.67 -39.40 20.89
C SER A 28 5.02 -38.69 21.03
N GLY A 29 5.33 -37.81 20.07
CA GLY A 29 6.41 -36.83 20.16
C GLY A 29 5.93 -35.63 20.96
N GLY A 30 6.57 -35.40 22.10
CA GLY A 30 6.21 -34.33 23.03
C GLY A 30 6.34 -32.93 22.44
N GLY A 31 5.43 -32.06 22.89
CA GLY A 31 5.71 -30.66 23.20
C GLY A 31 6.23 -29.78 22.08
N ARG A 32 5.32 -29.30 21.23
CA ARG A 32 5.36 -27.89 20.79
C ARG A 32 4.00 -27.29 21.07
N ALA A 33 3.97 -26.29 21.94
CA ALA A 33 2.81 -25.44 22.17
C ALA A 33 2.48 -24.76 20.83
N GLY A 34 1.54 -25.35 20.09
CA GLY A 34 1.04 -24.82 18.84
C GLY A 34 0.22 -23.58 19.14
N TRP A 35 0.64 -22.46 18.57
CA TRP A 35 -0.01 -21.17 18.67
C TRP A 35 -1.42 -21.23 18.08
N GLN A 36 -2.42 -21.23 18.96
CA GLN A 36 -3.69 -20.61 18.68
C GLN A 36 -3.54 -19.12 19.00
N SER A 37 -3.36 -18.27 17.99
CA SER A 37 -3.99 -16.96 18.12
C SER A 37 -4.88 -16.75 16.90
N ASP A 38 -6.15 -17.01 17.15
CA ASP A 38 -7.30 -16.65 16.33
C ASP A 38 -7.47 -15.11 16.24
N GLU A 39 -6.37 -14.36 16.24
CA GLU A 39 -6.39 -12.90 16.28
C GLU A 39 -6.16 -12.34 14.88
N SER A 40 -7.06 -11.45 14.45
CA SER A 40 -6.98 -10.81 13.14
C SER A 40 -6.09 -9.58 13.22
N LEU A 41 -5.20 -9.39 12.24
CA LEU A 41 -4.42 -8.16 12.10
C LEU A 41 -5.36 -6.99 11.82
N LYS A 42 -5.34 -5.95 12.65
CA LYS A 42 -6.14 -4.72 12.46
C LYS A 42 -5.27 -3.65 11.82
N ILE A 43 -5.61 -3.27 10.60
CA ILE A 43 -4.83 -2.32 9.80
C ILE A 43 -5.71 -1.17 9.30
N LEU A 44 -5.24 0.06 9.48
CA LEU A 44 -5.86 1.26 8.94
C LEU A 44 -4.98 1.81 7.82
N PHE A 45 -5.54 1.93 6.62
CA PHE A 45 -4.89 2.64 5.53
C PHE A 45 -5.31 4.10 5.53
N ILE A 46 -4.34 5.02 5.42
CA ILE A 46 -4.56 6.46 5.33
C ILE A 46 -3.85 6.96 4.09
N GLY A 47 -4.60 7.55 3.16
CA GLY A 47 -4.01 7.96 1.89
C GLY A 47 -4.94 8.57 0.86
N ASN A 48 -4.43 8.59 -0.37
CA ASN A 48 -5.11 9.16 -1.53
C ASN A 48 -5.45 8.07 -2.58
N SER A 49 -5.76 8.50 -3.80
CA SER A 49 -6.15 7.63 -4.92
C SER A 49 -5.12 6.56 -5.31
N LEU A 50 -3.84 6.73 -4.96
CA LEU A 50 -2.78 5.72 -5.16
C LEU A 50 -2.85 4.53 -4.19
N THR A 51 -3.66 4.64 -3.13
CA THR A 51 -3.94 3.53 -2.20
C THR A 51 -5.19 2.77 -2.62
N TYR A 52 -6.26 3.45 -3.00
CA TYR A 52 -7.56 2.79 -3.15
C TYR A 52 -7.92 2.46 -4.58
N GLY A 53 -7.20 3.05 -5.55
CA GLY A 53 -7.53 2.95 -6.96
C GLY A 53 -8.81 3.73 -7.27
N PRO A 54 -8.88 4.45 -8.39
CA PRO A 54 -10.16 5.05 -8.80
C PRO A 54 -11.02 3.99 -9.50
N PRO A 55 -12.33 4.23 -9.68
CA PRO A 55 -13.22 3.25 -10.29
C PRO A 55 -12.89 3.10 -11.79
N PRO A 56 -13.30 1.98 -12.42
CA PRO A 56 -13.30 1.85 -13.87
C PRO A 56 -14.02 3.04 -14.51
N TYR A 57 -13.57 3.50 -15.68
CA TYR A 57 -14.13 4.71 -16.30
C TYR A 57 -15.50 4.51 -16.91
N ASP A 58 -15.82 3.27 -17.28
CA ASP A 58 -17.09 2.86 -17.84
C ASP A 58 -18.20 2.70 -16.79
N ARG A 59 -17.87 2.86 -15.50
CA ARG A 59 -18.84 2.81 -14.40
C ARG A 59 -18.46 3.72 -13.23
N ALA A 60 -19.40 4.55 -12.81
CA ALA A 60 -19.28 5.32 -11.58
C ALA A 60 -19.55 4.46 -10.32
N ASP A 61 -20.08 3.24 -10.49
CA ASP A 61 -20.32 2.36 -9.36
C ASP A 61 -18.98 1.95 -8.73
N GLN A 62 -18.86 2.11 -7.41
CA GLN A 62 -17.65 1.79 -6.66
C GLN A 62 -17.53 0.29 -6.41
N SER A 63 -18.18 -0.53 -7.25
CA SER A 63 -18.30 -1.98 -7.07
C SER A 63 -16.98 -2.70 -7.36
N GLN A 64 -16.09 -2.04 -8.09
CA GLN A 64 -14.79 -2.54 -8.49
C GLN A 64 -13.77 -1.41 -8.37
N LEU A 65 -12.77 -1.57 -7.51
CA LEU A 65 -11.61 -0.69 -7.41
C LEU A 65 -10.35 -1.56 -7.41
N ASN A 66 -9.24 -1.02 -7.90
CA ASN A 66 -7.92 -1.57 -7.60
C ASN A 66 -7.55 -1.19 -6.16
N ASN A 67 -8.30 -1.68 -5.17
CA ASN A 67 -8.23 -1.27 -3.76
C ASN A 67 -7.13 -2.04 -3.01
N LEU A 68 -6.04 -1.34 -2.67
CA LEU A 68 -4.90 -1.93 -1.96
C LEU A 68 -5.28 -2.59 -0.63
N PRO A 69 -6.08 -1.97 0.27
CA PRO A 69 -6.47 -2.62 1.52
C PRO A 69 -7.10 -3.99 1.33
N ARG A 70 -8.04 -4.12 0.37
CA ARG A 70 -8.72 -5.39 0.08
C ARG A 70 -7.83 -6.39 -0.64
N LEU A 71 -6.96 -5.95 -1.56
CA LEU A 71 -5.96 -6.83 -2.17
C LEU A 71 -4.95 -7.34 -1.13
N PHE A 72 -4.53 -6.50 -0.18
CA PHE A 72 -3.68 -6.92 0.93
C PHE A 72 -4.38 -7.95 1.81
N LYS A 73 -5.64 -7.70 2.21
CA LYS A 73 -6.46 -8.66 2.96
C LYS A 73 -6.58 -9.99 2.23
N PHE A 74 -6.90 -9.97 0.93
CA PHE A 74 -6.97 -11.16 0.09
C PHE A 74 -5.65 -11.95 0.07
N VAL A 75 -4.53 -11.27 -0.15
CA VAL A 75 -3.20 -11.92 -0.13
C VAL A 75 -2.92 -12.54 1.24
N ALA A 76 -3.14 -11.82 2.33
CA ALA A 76 -2.90 -12.31 3.69
C ALA A 76 -3.80 -13.52 4.03
N GLU A 77 -5.10 -13.45 3.71
CA GLU A 77 -6.07 -14.50 3.99
C GLU A 77 -5.83 -15.75 3.13
N SER A 78 -5.23 -15.61 1.93
CA SER A 78 -4.78 -16.76 1.14
C SER A 78 -3.68 -17.59 1.82
N PHE A 79 -2.99 -17.01 2.81
CA PHE A 79 -2.04 -17.70 3.69
C PHE A 79 -2.62 -18.00 5.09
N GLY A 80 -3.95 -17.91 5.25
CA GLY A 80 -4.62 -18.16 6.53
C GLY A 80 -4.43 -17.05 7.57
N LYS A 81 -3.92 -15.87 7.18
CA LYS A 81 -3.77 -14.71 8.08
C LYS A 81 -5.04 -13.86 8.00
N ARG A 82 -5.82 -13.82 9.09
CA ARG A 82 -7.05 -12.99 9.14
C ARG A 82 -6.71 -11.52 9.24
N VAL A 83 -7.42 -10.67 8.48
CA VAL A 83 -7.20 -9.22 8.45
C VAL A 83 -8.52 -8.47 8.60
N ILE A 84 -8.54 -7.51 9.52
CA ILE A 84 -9.56 -6.46 9.60
C ILE A 84 -8.90 -5.19 9.06
N GLN A 85 -9.39 -4.71 7.93
CA GLN A 85 -8.89 -3.49 7.30
C GLN A 85 -9.96 -2.40 7.33
N GLU A 86 -9.53 -1.16 7.55
CA GLU A 86 -10.32 0.04 7.35
C GLU A 86 -9.52 1.05 6.52
N GLU A 87 -10.22 2.07 6.03
CA GLU A 87 -9.65 3.08 5.16
C GLU A 87 -10.04 4.51 5.55
N ASP A 88 -9.08 5.42 5.44
CA ASP A 88 -9.29 6.86 5.39
C ASP A 88 -8.70 7.39 4.09
N THR A 89 -9.57 7.88 3.20
CA THR A 89 -9.21 8.29 1.85
C THR A 89 -9.70 9.68 1.51
N ILE A 90 -8.78 10.59 1.23
CA ILE A 90 -9.12 11.91 0.71
C ILE A 90 -8.36 12.08 -0.61
N GLY A 91 -9.02 11.74 -1.73
CA GLY A 91 -8.34 11.65 -3.02
C GLY A 91 -7.82 12.98 -3.55
N GLY A 92 -6.53 13.00 -3.89
CA GLY A 92 -5.80 14.19 -4.34
C GLY A 92 -5.25 15.04 -3.19
N CYS A 93 -5.43 14.62 -1.94
CA CYS A 93 -4.87 15.29 -0.79
C CYS A 93 -3.53 14.71 -0.34
N SER A 94 -2.71 15.60 0.21
CA SER A 94 -1.54 15.23 1.00
C SER A 94 -1.95 14.50 2.27
N LEU A 95 -1.01 13.76 2.86
CA LEU A 95 -1.22 13.11 4.16
C LEU A 95 -1.60 14.13 5.26
N TYR A 96 -1.14 15.36 5.11
CA TYR A 96 -1.43 16.46 6.03
C TYR A 96 -2.92 16.79 6.15
N ALA A 97 -3.72 16.56 5.10
CA ALA A 97 -5.17 16.77 5.14
C ALA A 97 -5.91 15.75 6.01
N HIS A 98 -5.26 14.61 6.32
CA HIS A 98 -5.81 13.54 7.15
C HIS A 98 -5.54 13.75 8.64
N LEU A 99 -4.73 14.74 9.01
CA LEU A 99 -4.24 14.84 10.39
C LEU A 99 -5.38 14.93 11.41
N PRO A 100 -5.31 14.16 12.50
CA PRO A 100 -6.27 14.28 13.60
C PRO A 100 -6.34 15.68 14.20
N SER A 101 -5.21 16.40 14.29
CA SER A 101 -5.16 17.79 14.72
C SER A 101 -5.96 18.75 13.82
N ARG A 102 -6.28 18.33 12.60
CA ARG A 102 -7.04 19.10 11.61
C ARG A 102 -8.45 18.59 11.40
N ASN A 103 -8.69 17.31 11.67
CA ASN A 103 -9.99 16.69 11.49
C ASN A 103 -10.62 16.46 12.87
N PRO A 104 -11.49 17.38 13.33
CA PRO A 104 -12.06 17.27 14.65
C PRO A 104 -12.83 15.94 14.78
N GLU A 105 -12.88 15.39 16.00
CA GLU A 105 -13.61 14.16 16.25
C GLU A 105 -15.09 14.34 15.90
N ALA A 106 -15.68 15.49 16.24
CA ALA A 106 -17.03 15.85 15.84
C ALA A 106 -17.03 17.22 15.15
N CYS A 107 -17.85 17.37 14.11
CA CYS A 107 -18.00 18.65 13.43
C CYS A 107 -18.96 19.58 14.18
N ALA A 108 -18.51 20.10 15.33
CA ALA A 108 -19.27 21.04 16.14
C ALA A 108 -19.31 22.44 15.50
N ASP A 109 -18.20 22.86 14.87
CA ASP A 109 -18.10 24.12 14.14
C ASP A 109 -18.13 23.87 12.63
N THR A 110 -19.34 23.97 12.06
CA THR A 110 -19.55 23.80 10.62
C THR A 110 -18.85 24.86 9.76
N SER A 111 -18.29 25.93 10.32
CA SER A 111 -17.46 26.87 9.55
C SER A 111 -16.08 26.28 9.19
N ILE A 112 -15.59 25.32 9.98
CA ILE A 112 -14.25 24.71 9.83
C ILE A 112 -14.35 23.35 9.14
N CYS A 113 -15.40 22.59 9.42
CA CYS A 113 -15.58 21.23 8.93
C CYS A 113 -16.93 21.04 8.24
N GLN A 114 -17.04 19.91 7.54
CA GLN A 114 -18.28 19.45 6.93
C GLN A 114 -18.46 17.95 7.18
N ALA A 115 -19.71 17.53 7.34
CA ALA A 115 -20.06 16.12 7.38
C ALA A 115 -19.87 15.49 6.00
N VAL A 116 -19.42 14.24 5.99
CA VAL A 116 -19.30 13.45 4.76
C VAL A 116 -20.69 12.93 4.39
N ASP A 117 -21.21 13.36 3.24
CA ASP A 117 -22.55 12.99 2.77
C ASP A 117 -22.57 11.57 2.20
N LYS A 118 -23.27 10.66 2.87
CA LYS A 118 -23.41 9.25 2.46
C LYS A 118 -23.98 9.04 1.05
N LEU A 119 -24.86 9.93 0.59
CA LEU A 119 -25.48 9.80 -0.72
C LEU A 119 -24.41 9.96 -1.80
N ARG A 120 -23.40 10.76 -1.48
CA ARG A 120 -22.21 11.00 -2.29
C ARG A 120 -21.08 10.00 -2.00
N PHE A 121 -21.00 9.43 -0.79
CA PHE A 121 -19.95 8.48 -0.39
C PHE A 121 -20.56 7.19 0.18
N PRO A 122 -21.12 6.32 -0.67
CA PRO A 122 -21.87 5.13 -0.22
C PRO A 122 -21.05 4.11 0.57
N ARG A 123 -19.72 4.19 0.53
CA ARG A 123 -18.83 3.33 1.32
C ARG A 123 -18.67 3.82 2.77
N VAL A 124 -18.94 5.09 3.04
CA VAL A 124 -18.81 5.68 4.37
C VAL A 124 -20.03 5.33 5.21
N ASN A 125 -19.79 4.65 6.33
CA ASN A 125 -20.86 4.26 7.22
C ASN A 125 -21.39 5.46 8.04
N ASP A 126 -22.67 5.81 7.87
CA ASP A 126 -23.37 6.91 8.57
C ASP A 126 -23.13 6.95 10.08
N SER A 127 -23.14 5.77 10.71
CA SER A 127 -22.95 5.64 12.16
C SER A 127 -21.59 6.17 12.60
N ARG A 128 -20.62 6.21 11.70
CA ARG A 128 -19.29 6.74 11.95
C ARG A 128 -19.25 8.24 12.00
N ARG A 129 -20.26 8.97 11.54
CA ARG A 129 -20.32 10.45 11.57
C ARG A 129 -18.99 11.08 11.13
N CYS A 130 -18.50 10.66 9.97
CA CYS A 130 -17.22 11.10 9.42
C CYS A 130 -17.30 12.57 9.00
N THR A 131 -16.23 13.31 9.24
CA THR A 131 -16.14 14.73 8.93
C THR A 131 -14.77 15.06 8.37
N VAL A 132 -14.72 16.04 7.49
CA VAL A 132 -13.50 16.55 6.87
C VAL A 132 -13.48 18.07 6.94
N LEU A 133 -12.32 18.68 6.68
CA LEU A 133 -12.21 20.12 6.56
C LEU A 133 -13.15 20.66 5.46
N ARG A 134 -13.76 21.82 5.72
CA ARG A 134 -14.73 22.47 4.82
C ARG A 134 -14.08 23.07 3.59
N ASP A 135 -12.82 23.45 3.68
CA ASP A 135 -12.06 24.01 2.56
C ASP A 135 -11.71 22.96 1.48
N ILE A 136 -11.85 21.67 1.79
CA ILE A 136 -11.78 20.60 0.81
C ILE A 136 -13.12 20.49 0.08
N GLN A 137 -13.26 21.13 -1.08
CA GLN A 137 -14.55 21.22 -1.79
C GLN A 137 -14.77 20.12 -2.83
N GLU A 138 -13.71 19.47 -3.31
CA GLU A 138 -13.75 18.52 -4.43
C GLU A 138 -13.28 17.11 -4.05
N PHE A 139 -14.15 16.32 -3.44
CA PHE A 139 -13.93 14.88 -3.32
C PHE A 139 -14.69 14.14 -4.42
N ASN A 140 -13.98 13.22 -5.09
CA ASN A 140 -14.65 12.25 -5.95
C ASN A 140 -15.39 11.26 -5.03
N GLU A 141 -16.64 10.98 -5.36
CA GLU A 141 -17.56 10.07 -4.67
C GLU A 141 -16.91 8.72 -4.34
N THR A 142 -15.93 8.30 -5.15
CA THR A 142 -15.23 7.01 -5.05
C THR A 142 -14.45 6.79 -3.75
N TYR A 143 -14.22 7.82 -2.93
CA TYR A 143 -13.32 7.72 -1.76
C TYR A 143 -14.07 7.48 -0.44
N HIS A 144 -13.35 7.02 0.59
CA HIS A 144 -13.85 6.85 1.96
C HIS A 144 -13.20 7.86 2.91
N PRO A 145 -13.56 9.16 2.85
CA PRO A 145 -12.95 10.16 3.71
C PRO A 145 -13.48 10.00 5.14
N CYS A 146 -12.69 9.44 6.03
CA CYS A 146 -13.08 9.31 7.43
C CYS A 146 -11.86 9.32 8.38
N PRO A 147 -11.21 10.48 8.56
CA PRO A 147 -10.05 10.62 9.46
C PRO A 147 -10.33 10.17 10.90
N GLN A 148 -11.60 10.30 11.33
CA GLN A 148 -12.01 9.88 12.67
C GLN A 148 -11.87 8.37 12.91
N THR A 149 -11.72 7.54 11.87
CA THR A 149 -11.48 6.10 11.99
C THR A 149 -10.21 5.76 12.76
N LEU A 150 -9.21 6.64 12.77
CA LEU A 150 -8.01 6.47 13.58
C LEU A 150 -8.35 6.33 15.07
N LEU A 151 -9.21 7.21 15.58
CA LEU A 151 -9.59 7.31 16.99
C LEU A 151 -10.82 6.43 17.31
N ARG A 152 -11.71 6.25 16.33
CA ARG A 152 -12.88 5.38 16.42
C ARG A 152 -12.49 3.98 16.02
N GLN A 153 -12.09 3.20 17.01
CA GLN A 153 -11.58 1.83 16.89
C GLN A 153 -12.68 0.78 17.16
N PRO A 154 -13.62 0.56 16.22
CA PRO A 154 -14.78 -0.33 16.41
C PRO A 154 -14.40 -1.79 16.70
N HIS A 155 -13.19 -2.19 16.31
CA HIS A 155 -12.67 -3.55 16.39
C HIS A 155 -11.52 -3.65 17.42
N GLY A 156 -11.39 -2.63 18.28
CA GLY A 156 -10.25 -2.45 19.17
C GLY A 156 -9.05 -1.79 18.48
N ALA A 157 -7.98 -1.62 19.25
CA ALA A 157 -6.82 -0.85 18.83
C ALA A 157 -6.12 -1.41 17.57
N TRP A 158 -5.64 -0.48 16.74
CA TRP A 158 -4.91 -0.77 15.51
C TRP A 158 -3.59 -1.48 15.79
N ASP A 159 -3.22 -2.45 14.96
CA ASP A 159 -1.87 -3.02 14.96
C ASP A 159 -0.95 -2.26 14.01
N VAL A 160 -1.50 -1.78 12.89
CA VAL A 160 -0.76 -1.04 11.86
C VAL A 160 -1.57 0.14 11.35
N ILE A 161 -0.92 1.29 11.23
CA ILE A 161 -1.43 2.49 10.56
C ILE A 161 -0.52 2.75 9.36
N VAL A 162 -1.07 2.64 8.16
CA VAL A 162 -0.36 2.85 6.90
C VAL A 162 -0.55 4.28 6.44
N LEU A 163 0.55 4.96 6.15
CA LEU A 163 0.57 6.35 5.70
C LEU A 163 1.05 6.42 4.24
N ASN A 164 0.20 6.94 3.36
CA ASN A 164 0.52 7.19 1.95
C ASN A 164 0.62 8.69 1.68
N GLU A 165 1.72 9.09 1.06
CA GLU A 165 1.87 10.40 0.42
C GLU A 165 1.99 10.24 -1.11
N HIS A 166 1.62 11.30 -1.84
CA HIS A 166 1.72 11.36 -3.28
C HIS A 166 3.15 11.13 -3.78
N SER A 167 3.28 10.34 -4.86
CA SER A 167 4.58 10.03 -5.48
C SER A 167 5.31 11.28 -5.97
N PHE A 168 4.60 12.32 -6.42
CA PHE A 168 5.19 13.58 -6.86
C PHE A 168 5.66 14.47 -5.70
N ALA A 169 5.14 14.25 -4.49
CA ALA A 169 5.39 15.09 -3.32
C ALA A 169 6.72 14.74 -2.65
N LEU A 170 7.04 13.45 -2.54
CA LEU A 170 8.27 13.01 -1.87
C LEU A 170 9.57 13.46 -2.55
N PRO A 171 9.66 13.70 -3.88
CA PRO A 171 10.83 14.33 -4.49
C PRO A 171 11.03 15.84 -4.20
N ILE A 172 10.10 16.50 -3.52
CA ILE A 172 10.14 17.96 -3.27
C ILE A 172 10.45 18.19 -1.78
N GLU A 173 11.64 18.72 -1.46
CA GLU A 173 12.09 18.93 -0.08
C GLU A 173 11.11 19.77 0.75
N GLU A 174 10.66 20.91 0.19
CA GLU A 174 9.77 21.81 0.90
C GLU A 174 8.40 21.18 1.19
N VAL A 175 7.92 20.31 0.30
CA VAL A 175 6.69 19.54 0.53
C VAL A 175 6.90 18.53 1.66
N ARG A 176 8.03 17.83 1.69
CA ARG A 176 8.34 16.88 2.77
C ARG A 176 8.40 17.59 4.12
N ARG A 177 9.12 18.71 4.19
CA ARG A 177 9.30 19.52 5.40
C ARG A 177 7.99 20.09 5.92
N LYS A 178 7.11 20.53 5.03
CA LYS A 178 5.88 21.23 5.39
C LYS A 178 4.71 20.30 5.70
N TYR A 179 4.62 19.17 5.02
CA TYR A 179 3.46 18.29 5.07
C TYR A 179 3.79 16.89 5.53
N TYR A 180 4.75 16.22 4.88
CA TYR A 180 5.00 14.80 5.10
C TYR A 180 5.60 14.50 6.49
N TYR A 181 6.73 15.12 6.85
CA TYR A 181 7.39 14.84 8.13
C TYR A 181 6.52 15.21 9.34
N PRO A 182 5.88 16.39 9.40
CA PRO A 182 4.98 16.72 10.50
C PRO A 182 3.83 15.72 10.62
N ALA A 183 3.29 15.25 9.48
CA ALA A 183 2.22 14.27 9.49
C ALA A 183 2.67 12.92 10.07
N VAL A 184 3.81 12.38 9.60
CA VAL A 184 4.36 11.13 10.13
C VAL A 184 4.64 11.24 11.63
N GLN A 185 5.21 12.36 12.08
CA GLN A 185 5.49 12.61 13.50
C GLN A 185 4.20 12.68 14.34
N GLU A 186 3.16 13.34 13.86
CA GLU A 186 1.87 13.41 14.57
C GLU A 186 1.25 12.01 14.72
N TYR A 187 1.21 11.21 13.64
CA TYR A 187 0.73 9.84 13.73
C TYR A 187 1.55 9.01 14.73
N ALA A 188 2.88 9.13 14.69
CA ALA A 188 3.77 8.44 15.65
C ALA A 188 3.57 8.89 17.11
N GLN A 189 3.14 10.13 17.35
CA GLN A 189 2.76 10.60 18.68
C GLN A 189 1.40 10.04 19.10
N ILE A 190 0.42 10.04 18.19
CA ILE A 190 -0.93 9.55 18.47
C ILE A 190 -0.93 8.05 18.74
N THR A 191 -0.12 7.24 18.02
CA THR A 191 -0.02 5.81 18.29
C THR A 191 0.51 5.51 19.69
N LYS A 192 1.32 6.39 20.29
CA LYS A 192 1.74 6.27 21.69
C LYS A 192 0.61 6.55 22.68
N VAL A 193 -0.30 7.45 22.33
CA VAL A 193 -1.45 7.86 23.17
C VAL A 193 -2.61 6.88 23.08
N LEU A 194 -2.86 6.29 21.90
CA LEU A 194 -3.92 5.30 21.68
C LEU A 194 -3.77 4.04 22.56
N GLY A 195 -2.61 3.88 23.21
CA GLY A 195 -2.32 2.75 24.07
C GLY A 195 -1.96 1.49 23.27
N PRO A 196 -1.75 0.37 23.98
CA PRO A 196 -1.38 -0.87 23.32
C PRO A 196 -2.52 -1.40 22.44
N SER A 197 -2.15 -1.97 21.29
CA SER A 197 -3.00 -2.80 20.44
C SER A 197 -3.52 -4.01 21.22
N SER A 198 -4.39 -4.81 20.60
CA SER A 198 -4.86 -6.04 21.24
C SER A 198 -3.74 -7.04 21.56
N GLN A 199 -2.52 -6.80 21.05
CA GLN A 199 -1.30 -7.54 21.35
C GLN A 199 -0.41 -6.91 22.43
N GLY A 200 -0.87 -5.86 23.13
CA GLY A 200 -0.08 -5.22 24.18
C GLY A 200 1.03 -4.27 23.67
N LYS A 201 1.07 -3.98 22.36
CA LYS A 201 2.14 -3.18 21.72
C LYS A 201 1.58 -1.90 21.08
N LYS A 202 2.37 -0.82 20.99
CA LYS A 202 1.92 0.37 20.23
C LYS A 202 1.64 -0.01 18.75
N PRO A 203 0.64 0.60 18.10
CA PRO A 203 0.45 0.43 16.65
C PRO A 203 1.72 0.82 15.88
N LEU A 204 2.04 0.06 14.83
CA LEU A 204 3.14 0.37 13.90
C LEU A 204 2.72 1.48 12.94
N VAL A 205 3.62 2.43 12.68
CA VAL A 205 3.48 3.41 11.60
C VAL A 205 4.21 2.90 10.35
N ALA A 206 3.44 2.45 9.36
CA ALA A 206 3.96 1.92 8.10
C ALA A 206 3.93 2.98 6.99
N LEU A 207 5.09 3.35 6.46
CA LEU A 207 5.24 4.31 5.37
C LEU A 207 5.07 3.59 4.03
N TYR A 208 4.03 3.95 3.28
CA TYR A 208 3.78 3.39 1.95
C TYR A 208 4.55 4.18 0.89
N MET A 209 5.66 3.60 0.41
CA MET A 209 6.38 4.13 -0.74
C MET A 209 5.64 3.78 -2.04
N THR A 210 4.94 4.76 -2.61
CA THR A 210 4.24 4.63 -3.89
C THR A 210 5.20 4.57 -5.09
N SER A 211 4.69 4.17 -6.25
CA SER A 211 5.46 4.06 -7.50
C SER A 211 5.72 5.40 -8.17
N ALA A 212 6.89 5.53 -8.81
CA ALA A 212 7.15 6.65 -9.74
C ALA A 212 6.23 6.61 -10.97
N TYR A 213 6.13 7.74 -11.66
CA TYR A 213 5.36 7.91 -12.89
C TYR A 213 6.00 7.21 -14.07
N LEU A 214 5.21 6.84 -15.07
CA LEU A 214 5.65 5.97 -16.17
C LEU A 214 7.00 6.39 -16.79
N ASN A 215 7.20 7.68 -17.02
CA ASN A 215 8.44 8.26 -17.54
C ASN A 215 9.21 9.10 -16.50
N GLY A 216 8.84 9.07 -15.22
CA GLY A 216 9.36 9.95 -14.18
C GLY A 216 8.78 11.36 -14.20
N GLN A 217 8.38 11.83 -15.38
CA GLN A 217 7.96 13.20 -15.60
C GLN A 217 6.45 13.37 -15.43
N LEU A 218 6.07 14.54 -14.93
CA LEU A 218 4.84 15.16 -15.40
C LEU A 218 5.25 15.93 -16.67
N SER A 219 4.55 15.78 -17.80
CA SER A 219 4.77 16.67 -18.97
C SER A 219 4.38 18.15 -18.70
N ARG A 220 4.09 18.43 -17.44
CA ARG A 220 3.36 19.53 -16.83
C ARG A 220 3.95 19.73 -15.43
N LEU A 221 3.94 20.92 -14.87
CA LEU A 221 4.44 21.07 -13.49
C LEU A 221 3.43 20.43 -12.52
N PRO A 222 3.80 20.19 -11.24
CA PRO A 222 2.83 19.86 -10.20
C PRO A 222 1.65 20.86 -10.13
N SER A 223 1.77 22.06 -10.71
CA SER A 223 0.71 23.07 -10.84
C SER A 223 -0.50 22.63 -11.67
N ASP A 224 -0.34 21.59 -12.49
CA ASP A 224 -1.43 21.01 -13.27
C ASP A 224 -2.21 19.93 -12.49
N VAL A 225 -1.71 19.51 -11.33
CA VAL A 225 -2.57 18.86 -10.33
C VAL A 225 -3.39 19.98 -9.73
N PRO A 226 -4.73 20.02 -9.92
CA PRO A 226 -5.55 21.07 -9.34
C PRO A 226 -5.19 21.17 -7.86
N ASN A 227 -4.75 22.35 -7.42
CA ASN A 227 -4.51 22.60 -6.01
C ASN A 227 -5.88 22.58 -5.34
N LYS A 228 -6.34 21.36 -5.01
CA LYS A 228 -7.58 21.15 -4.31
C LYS A 228 -7.47 21.91 -3.02
N GLN A 229 -8.28 22.95 -2.90
CA GLN A 229 -8.30 23.77 -1.71
C GLN A 229 -8.43 22.86 -0.47
N GLY A 230 -7.72 23.18 0.61
CA GLY A 230 -7.66 22.34 1.81
C GLY A 230 -6.76 21.10 1.76
N CYS A 231 -6.46 20.54 0.57
CA CYS A 231 -5.53 19.42 0.45
C CYS A 231 -4.06 19.81 0.64
N TRP A 232 -3.73 21.05 0.26
CA TRP A 232 -2.37 21.63 0.34
C TRP A 232 -2.44 23.05 0.94
N PRO A 233 -2.87 23.18 2.21
CA PRO A 233 -3.20 24.47 2.81
C PRO A 233 -2.00 25.40 2.99
N GLY A 234 -0.79 24.88 2.88
CA GLY A 234 0.46 25.62 2.96
C GLY A 234 0.93 26.22 1.63
N GLY A 235 0.18 26.12 0.54
CA GLY A 235 0.51 26.74 -0.72
C GLY A 235 0.55 25.78 -1.90
N ASP A 236 0.72 26.35 -3.09
CA ASP A 236 0.79 25.62 -4.36
C ASP A 236 2.03 24.72 -4.41
N VAL A 237 1.82 23.44 -4.70
CA VAL A 237 2.89 22.44 -4.81
C VAL A 237 3.93 22.86 -5.85
N ALA A 238 3.52 23.52 -6.94
CA ALA A 238 4.48 24.00 -7.92
C ALA A 238 5.41 25.07 -7.35
N GLN A 239 4.87 26.01 -6.57
CA GLN A 239 5.68 27.00 -5.87
C GLN A 239 6.66 26.33 -4.90
N LEU A 240 6.23 25.31 -4.16
CA LEU A 240 7.09 24.56 -3.25
C LEU A 240 8.18 23.77 -4.00
N ALA A 241 7.90 23.30 -5.22
CA ALA A 241 8.91 22.69 -6.08
C ALA A 241 10.00 23.69 -6.48
N TYR A 242 9.63 24.93 -6.80
CA TYR A 242 10.60 26.00 -7.12
C TYR A 242 11.43 26.48 -5.92
N LEU A 243 10.89 26.38 -4.70
CA LEU A 243 11.59 26.78 -3.49
C LEU A 243 12.59 25.72 -3.00
N SER A 244 12.52 24.49 -3.51
CA SER A 244 13.43 23.42 -3.09
C SER A 244 14.82 23.63 -3.72
N PRO A 245 15.92 23.39 -2.98
CA PRO A 245 17.26 23.34 -3.54
C PRO A 245 17.37 22.32 -4.69
N GLY A 246 18.09 22.68 -5.74
CA GLY A 246 18.22 21.85 -6.94
C GLY A 246 17.00 21.90 -7.87
N ASP A 247 17.23 21.72 -9.16
CA ASP A 247 16.15 21.68 -10.15
C ASP A 247 15.28 20.45 -9.90
N TRP A 248 14.01 20.62 -9.51
CA TRP A 248 13.06 19.53 -9.35
C TRP A 248 13.03 18.61 -10.57
N HIS A 249 13.13 19.17 -11.78
CA HIS A 249 13.17 18.38 -13.01
C HIS A 249 14.36 17.43 -13.04
N SER A 250 15.51 17.81 -12.49
CA SER A 250 16.68 16.93 -12.40
C SER A 250 16.45 15.69 -11.52
N LYS A 251 15.48 15.72 -10.61
CA LYS A 251 15.13 14.59 -9.72
C LYS A 251 13.99 13.71 -10.25
N VAL A 252 13.28 14.17 -11.28
CA VAL A 252 12.08 13.49 -11.82
C VAL A 252 12.13 13.33 -13.33
N HIS A 253 13.26 13.61 -13.98
CA HIS A 253 13.37 13.58 -15.44
C HIS A 253 13.21 12.18 -16.04
N ASP A 254 13.45 11.12 -15.26
CA ASP A 254 13.22 9.75 -15.66
C ASP A 254 12.69 8.89 -14.50
N PHE A 255 12.15 7.71 -14.84
CA PHE A 255 11.56 6.81 -13.86
C PHE A 255 12.56 6.28 -12.81
N PRO A 256 13.79 5.83 -13.17
CA PRO A 256 14.80 5.45 -12.17
C PRO A 256 15.10 6.56 -11.16
N CYS A 257 15.27 7.79 -11.64
CA CYS A 257 15.61 8.93 -10.81
C CYS A 257 14.47 9.33 -9.89
N GLN A 258 13.23 9.42 -10.41
CA GLN A 258 12.07 9.71 -9.56
C GLN A 258 11.87 8.61 -8.51
N THR A 259 12.02 7.34 -8.88
CA THR A 259 11.94 6.23 -7.92
C THR A 259 12.97 6.38 -6.80
N TYR A 260 14.21 6.73 -7.14
CA TYR A 260 15.26 6.98 -6.16
C TYR A 260 14.90 8.15 -5.23
N ALA A 261 14.43 9.27 -5.77
CA ALA A 261 14.00 10.43 -4.98
C ALA A 261 12.85 10.10 -4.02
N ILE A 262 11.83 9.36 -4.48
CA ILE A 262 10.73 8.87 -3.64
C ILE A 262 11.25 7.97 -2.52
N ALA A 263 12.17 7.05 -2.83
CA ALA A 263 12.73 6.12 -1.85
C ALA A 263 13.49 6.87 -0.73
N GLN A 264 14.32 7.84 -1.10
CA GLN A 264 15.07 8.67 -0.14
C GLN A 264 14.13 9.49 0.75
N GLY A 265 13.09 10.10 0.15
CA GLY A 265 12.10 10.89 0.87
C GLY A 265 11.19 10.07 1.79
N ALA A 266 10.88 8.83 1.43
CA ALA A 266 10.13 7.93 2.30
C ALA A 266 11.01 7.42 3.45
N ALA A 267 12.24 6.99 3.16
CA ALA A 267 13.18 6.45 4.15
C ALA A 267 13.68 7.49 5.16
N SER A 268 13.75 8.77 4.77
CA SER A 268 14.14 9.84 5.70
C SER A 268 13.16 10.03 6.87
N ALA A 269 11.93 9.52 6.76
CA ALA A 269 10.94 9.56 7.84
C ALA A 269 10.93 8.30 8.74
N LEU A 270 11.83 7.33 8.50
CA LEU A 270 11.98 6.16 9.37
C LEU A 270 12.66 6.49 10.69
N GLY A 271 12.42 5.68 11.72
CA GLY A 271 13.05 5.76 13.03
C GLY A 271 12.75 7.09 13.72
N ALA A 272 13.76 7.97 13.82
CA ALA A 272 13.61 9.29 14.42
C ALA A 272 12.57 10.17 13.71
N GLY A 273 12.25 9.88 12.43
CA GLY A 273 11.18 10.55 11.69
C GLY A 273 9.77 10.14 12.08
N GLY A 274 9.59 9.05 12.84
CA GLY A 274 8.31 8.56 13.35
C GLY A 274 7.77 7.32 12.65
N GLY A 275 8.27 6.96 11.47
CA GLY A 275 7.93 5.71 10.80
C GLY A 275 8.64 4.50 11.40
N ASP A 276 7.92 3.41 11.64
CA ASP A 276 8.47 2.16 12.17
C ASP A 276 8.93 1.21 11.04
N VAL A 277 8.23 1.24 9.90
CA VAL A 277 8.49 0.37 8.75
C VAL A 277 8.22 1.09 7.43
N LEU A 278 9.03 0.84 6.42
CA LEU A 278 8.88 1.31 5.05
C LEU A 278 8.43 0.14 4.18
N VAL A 279 7.31 0.29 3.49
CA VAL A 279 6.82 -0.69 2.51
C VAL A 279 7.30 -0.26 1.13
N PRO A 280 8.32 -0.93 0.53
CA PRO A 280 9.07 -0.42 -0.61
C PRO A 280 8.39 -0.72 -1.97
N ALA A 281 7.08 -0.46 -2.09
CA ALA A 281 6.32 -0.87 -3.25
C ALA A 281 6.81 -0.18 -4.54
N GLY A 282 7.18 1.10 -4.48
CA GLY A 282 7.79 1.79 -5.63
C GLY A 282 9.11 1.18 -6.11
N LEU A 283 9.92 0.58 -5.21
CA LEU A 283 11.12 -0.17 -5.61
C LEU A 283 10.75 -1.50 -6.27
N ALA A 284 9.67 -2.17 -5.85
CA ALA A 284 9.18 -3.36 -6.54
C ALA A 284 8.76 -3.06 -7.99
N TRP A 285 8.22 -1.86 -8.26
CA TRP A 285 7.95 -1.42 -9.63
C TRP A 285 9.23 -1.23 -10.45
N GLN A 286 10.30 -0.74 -9.83
CA GLN A 286 11.62 -0.64 -10.45
C GLN A 286 12.18 -2.02 -10.83
N VAL A 287 12.02 -3.00 -9.94
CA VAL A 287 12.37 -4.40 -10.18
C VAL A 287 11.52 -4.99 -11.32
N ALA A 288 10.20 -4.80 -11.28
CA ALA A 288 9.26 -5.27 -12.29
C ALA A 288 9.61 -4.75 -13.71
N ARG A 289 10.04 -3.49 -13.78
CA ARG A 289 10.47 -2.85 -15.01
C ARG A 289 11.93 -3.14 -15.38
N GLY A 290 12.69 -3.85 -14.56
CA GLY A 290 14.11 -4.09 -14.79
C GLY A 290 14.90 -2.79 -15.02
N SER A 291 14.53 -1.71 -14.34
CA SER A 291 15.00 -0.35 -14.65
C SER A 291 16.52 -0.21 -14.57
N PRO A 292 17.14 0.66 -15.39
CA PRO A 292 18.58 0.90 -15.28
C PRO A 292 18.94 1.60 -13.97
N GLU A 293 20.24 1.73 -13.71
CA GLU A 293 20.72 2.58 -12.63
C GLU A 293 20.30 4.04 -12.84
N PRO A 294 19.89 4.77 -11.78
CA PRO A 294 19.72 6.21 -11.86
C PRO A 294 21.06 6.85 -12.21
N SER A 295 21.04 7.94 -13.00
CA SER A 295 22.27 8.63 -13.38
C SER A 295 23.02 9.16 -12.14
N ARG A 296 24.36 9.24 -12.22
CA ARG A 296 25.16 9.80 -11.11
C ARG A 296 24.76 11.23 -10.74
N ALA A 297 24.40 12.03 -11.75
CA ALA A 297 23.92 13.40 -11.55
C ALA A 297 22.60 13.43 -10.77
N CYS A 298 21.65 12.54 -11.10
CA CYS A 298 20.42 12.36 -10.34
C CYS A 298 20.71 12.01 -8.87
N VAL A 299 21.51 10.96 -8.64
CA VAL A 299 21.82 10.48 -7.29
C VAL A 299 22.48 11.57 -6.45
N ALA A 300 23.42 12.31 -7.04
CA ALA A 300 24.08 13.43 -6.36
C ALA A 300 23.09 14.55 -6.00
N SER A 301 22.22 14.95 -6.94
CA SER A 301 21.21 15.99 -6.70
C SER A 301 20.22 15.60 -5.62
N VAL A 302 19.72 14.35 -5.62
CA VAL A 302 18.81 13.88 -4.57
C VAL A 302 19.52 13.81 -3.22
N ASN A 303 20.76 13.32 -3.16
CA ASN A 303 21.50 13.18 -1.90
C ASN A 303 21.88 14.53 -1.29
N GLU A 304 22.03 15.59 -2.08
CA GLU A 304 22.34 16.94 -1.59
C GLU A 304 21.28 17.44 -0.58
N GLU A 305 20.00 17.12 -0.80
CA GLU A 305 18.89 17.44 0.12
C GLU A 305 19.00 16.73 1.49
N TYR A 306 19.85 15.71 1.59
CA TYR A 306 20.06 14.91 2.79
C TYR A 306 21.51 15.02 3.31
N GLY A 307 22.17 16.15 3.05
CA GLY A 307 23.55 16.39 3.50
C GLY A 307 24.60 15.54 2.77
N GLY A 308 24.30 15.13 1.54
CA GLY A 308 25.19 14.37 0.67
C GLY A 308 25.24 12.87 0.94
N ARG A 309 24.36 12.33 1.79
CA ARG A 309 24.33 10.90 2.14
C ARG A 309 22.95 10.30 1.88
N PRO A 310 22.88 9.05 1.35
CA PRO A 310 21.60 8.37 1.24
C PRO A 310 21.03 8.05 2.62
N THR A 311 19.72 8.22 2.79
CA THR A 311 18.95 7.77 3.94
C THR A 311 18.60 6.29 3.82
N LEU A 312 18.50 5.77 2.59
CA LEU A 312 18.24 4.36 2.31
C LEU A 312 19.52 3.52 2.44
N ASN A 313 19.50 2.51 3.31
CA ASN A 313 20.62 1.56 3.46
C ASN A 313 20.55 0.39 2.46
N VAL A 314 20.31 0.69 1.18
CA VAL A 314 20.25 -0.30 0.10
C VAL A 314 20.84 0.29 -1.17
N THR A 315 21.65 -0.51 -1.86
CA THR A 315 22.15 -0.16 -3.19
C THR A 315 21.04 -0.33 -4.23
N LEU A 316 20.68 0.77 -4.89
CA LEU A 316 19.67 0.78 -5.95
C LEU A 316 20.35 0.78 -7.34
N PRO A 317 19.69 0.21 -8.37
CA PRO A 317 18.35 -0.36 -8.36
C PRO A 317 18.36 -1.80 -7.84
N LEU A 318 17.26 -2.19 -7.19
CA LEU A 318 17.02 -3.60 -6.89
C LEU A 318 16.80 -4.38 -8.18
N ARG A 319 17.13 -5.68 -8.16
CA ARG A 319 17.05 -6.56 -9.32
C ARG A 319 16.25 -7.81 -8.99
N ALA A 320 15.48 -8.28 -9.95
CA ALA A 320 14.85 -9.59 -9.87
C ALA A 320 15.95 -10.65 -9.93
N ARG A 321 15.87 -11.67 -9.07
CA ARG A 321 16.81 -12.77 -9.04
C ARG A 321 16.76 -13.57 -10.35
N ASP A 322 15.56 -13.77 -10.86
CA ASP A 322 15.33 -14.25 -12.23
C ASP A 322 14.99 -13.05 -13.14
N PRO A 323 15.87 -12.68 -14.08
CA PRO A 323 15.63 -11.57 -15.01
C PRO A 323 14.40 -11.72 -15.90
N SER A 324 13.82 -12.92 -16.01
CA SER A 324 12.59 -13.20 -16.76
C SER A 324 11.33 -12.71 -16.02
N ASN A 325 11.41 -12.48 -14.70
CA ASN A 325 10.32 -11.90 -13.93
C ASN A 325 10.17 -10.40 -14.15
N ALA A 326 11.25 -9.70 -14.51
CA ALA A 326 11.23 -8.28 -14.89
C ALA A 326 10.64 -8.11 -16.30
N ARG A 327 9.33 -8.30 -16.47
CA ARG A 327 8.68 -8.42 -17.79
C ARG A 327 8.37 -7.08 -18.47
N TRP A 328 8.41 -5.97 -17.74
CA TRP A 328 7.91 -4.68 -18.21
C TRP A 328 9.02 -3.67 -18.51
N LYS A 329 10.03 -4.12 -19.27
CA LYS A 329 11.29 -3.38 -19.47
C LYS A 329 11.17 -2.17 -20.38
N ASP A 330 10.41 -2.30 -21.46
CA ASP A 330 10.19 -1.20 -22.39
C ASP A 330 9.02 -0.31 -21.94
N TYR A 331 8.94 0.85 -22.55
CA TYR A 331 7.97 1.88 -22.23
C TYR A 331 6.52 1.42 -22.39
N LYS A 332 6.20 0.68 -23.46
CA LYS A 332 4.85 0.22 -23.76
C LYS A 332 4.45 -0.91 -22.82
N ALA A 333 5.35 -1.85 -22.56
CA ALA A 333 5.12 -2.90 -21.58
C ALA A 333 4.89 -2.31 -20.18
N ALA A 334 5.67 -1.31 -19.77
CA ALA A 334 5.52 -0.64 -18.47
C ALA A 334 4.11 -0.06 -18.23
N GLN A 335 3.39 0.34 -19.28
CA GLN A 335 2.00 0.79 -19.17
C GLN A 335 1.08 -0.25 -18.51
N ARG A 336 1.40 -1.54 -18.59
CA ARG A 336 0.63 -2.63 -17.94
C ARG A 336 0.53 -2.47 -16.42
N LEU A 337 1.49 -1.81 -15.78
CA LEU A 337 1.44 -1.53 -14.33
C LEU A 337 0.58 -0.31 -13.99
N TYR A 338 0.28 0.54 -14.96
CA TYR A 338 -0.54 1.73 -14.81
C TYR A 338 -1.94 1.49 -15.36
N ARG A 339 -2.92 2.21 -14.83
CA ARG A 339 -4.30 2.03 -15.22
C ARG A 339 -4.55 2.67 -16.59
N ASP A 340 -5.06 1.86 -17.51
CA ASP A 340 -5.50 2.32 -18.83
C ASP A 340 -6.90 2.97 -18.74
N LYS A 341 -7.03 4.17 -19.29
CA LYS A 341 -8.30 4.90 -19.40
C LYS A 341 -9.08 4.60 -20.68
N GLY A 342 -8.47 3.86 -21.60
CA GLY A 342 -9.03 3.58 -22.91
C GLY A 342 -8.64 4.61 -23.98
N PRO A 343 -8.99 4.32 -25.25
CA PRO A 343 -8.45 4.99 -26.43
C PRO A 343 -8.80 6.49 -26.53
N ASP A 344 -9.87 6.94 -25.86
CA ASP A 344 -10.33 8.33 -25.93
C ASP A 344 -9.61 9.26 -24.93
N TYR A 345 -8.73 8.71 -24.08
CA TYR A 345 -7.97 9.50 -23.12
C TYR A 345 -6.57 9.80 -23.63
N VAL A 346 -6.24 11.09 -23.69
CA VAL A 346 -4.88 11.56 -23.91
C VAL A 346 -4.22 11.82 -22.56
N SER A 347 -3.24 11.00 -22.21
CA SER A 347 -2.55 11.14 -20.94
C SER A 347 -1.68 12.39 -20.88
N THR A 348 -1.80 13.13 -19.77
CA THR A 348 -0.86 14.19 -19.42
C THR A 348 0.43 13.66 -18.79
N TYR A 349 0.49 12.34 -18.53
CA TYR A 349 1.60 11.68 -17.82
C TYR A 349 2.55 10.94 -18.76
N CYS A 350 2.24 10.91 -20.06
CA CYS A 350 3.05 10.24 -21.04
C CYS A 350 2.91 10.87 -22.44
N PRO A 351 3.98 10.91 -23.25
CA PRO A 351 3.90 11.36 -24.63
C PRO A 351 3.10 10.39 -25.52
N GLY A 352 2.66 10.90 -26.67
CA GLY A 352 2.06 10.10 -27.75
C GLY A 352 0.60 9.72 -27.52
N ASP A 353 0.21 8.55 -28.01
CA ASP A 353 -1.12 7.94 -27.90
C ASP A 353 -1.31 7.16 -26.59
N CYS A 354 -0.58 7.55 -25.55
CA CYS A 354 -0.62 6.88 -24.26
C CYS A 354 -1.93 7.18 -23.51
N THR A 355 -2.60 6.12 -23.07
CA THR A 355 -3.94 6.18 -22.47
C THR A 355 -3.94 5.90 -20.97
N VAL A 356 -2.77 5.74 -20.33
CA VAL A 356 -2.73 5.45 -18.89
C VAL A 356 -2.86 6.70 -18.04
N ASP A 357 -3.59 6.60 -16.93
CA ASP A 357 -3.48 7.55 -15.83
C ASP A 357 -2.57 6.96 -14.75
N GLN A 358 -1.75 7.80 -14.14
CA GLN A 358 -0.67 7.44 -13.20
C GLN A 358 -1.03 6.50 -12.03
N HIS A 359 -2.30 6.11 -11.88
CA HIS A 359 -2.76 5.17 -10.87
C HIS A 359 -2.30 3.74 -11.19
N PRO A 360 -2.11 2.89 -10.17
CA PRO A 360 -1.86 1.46 -10.37
C PRO A 360 -2.98 0.75 -11.13
N SER A 361 -2.60 -0.09 -12.10
CA SER A 361 -3.47 -1.10 -12.67
C SER A 361 -3.79 -2.20 -11.65
N ALA A 362 -4.59 -3.19 -12.05
CA ALA A 362 -4.79 -4.41 -11.25
C ALA A 362 -3.44 -5.06 -10.89
N ALA A 363 -2.56 -5.23 -11.89
CA ALA A 363 -1.22 -5.80 -11.71
C ALA A 363 -0.35 -4.93 -10.79
N GLY A 364 -0.35 -3.61 -11.00
CA GLY A 364 0.39 -2.68 -10.15
C GLY A 364 -0.08 -2.71 -8.70
N MET A 365 -1.39 -2.79 -8.46
CA MET A 365 -1.92 -2.80 -7.10
C MET A 365 -1.74 -4.15 -6.40
N TYR A 366 -1.84 -5.26 -7.14
CA TYR A 366 -1.52 -6.57 -6.59
C TYR A 366 -0.03 -6.68 -6.23
N LEU A 367 0.86 -6.12 -7.04
CA LEU A 367 2.28 -6.02 -6.68
C LEU A 367 2.46 -5.27 -5.35
N ASN A 368 1.79 -4.13 -5.19
CA ASN A 368 1.84 -3.37 -3.94
C ASN A 368 1.35 -4.23 -2.76
N ALA A 369 0.22 -4.92 -2.90
CA ALA A 369 -0.33 -5.80 -1.86
C ALA A 369 0.63 -6.94 -1.46
N LEU A 370 1.33 -7.54 -2.43
CA LEU A 370 2.35 -8.57 -2.18
C LEU A 370 3.55 -8.02 -1.41
N VAL A 371 3.99 -6.79 -1.72
CA VAL A 371 5.07 -6.11 -0.98
C VAL A 371 4.61 -5.80 0.44
N PHE A 372 3.39 -5.31 0.64
CA PHE A 372 2.81 -5.11 1.97
C PHE A 372 2.82 -6.40 2.80
N TYR A 373 2.33 -7.50 2.22
CA TYR A 373 2.36 -8.80 2.86
C TYR A 373 3.79 -9.20 3.24
N ALA A 374 4.72 -9.12 2.29
CA ALA A 374 6.09 -9.54 2.51
C ALA A 374 6.79 -8.73 3.59
N THR A 375 6.57 -7.41 3.59
CA THR A 375 7.19 -6.49 4.55
C THR A 375 6.62 -6.68 5.95
N LEU A 376 5.28 -6.64 6.10
CA LEU A 376 4.62 -6.66 7.41
C LEU A 376 4.68 -8.04 8.08
N TYR A 377 4.49 -9.11 7.31
CA TYR A 377 4.60 -10.49 7.84
C TYR A 377 6.02 -11.05 7.78
N LYS A 378 7.00 -10.28 7.25
CA LYS A 378 8.40 -10.72 7.06
C LYS A 378 8.49 -12.11 6.41
N SER A 379 7.61 -12.35 5.45
CA SER A 379 7.34 -13.68 4.89
C SER A 379 7.28 -13.63 3.37
N SER A 380 7.73 -14.69 2.71
CA SER A 380 7.68 -14.76 1.26
C SER A 380 6.23 -14.68 0.76
N PRO A 381 5.91 -13.81 -0.22
CA PRO A 381 4.58 -13.75 -0.83
C PRO A 381 4.38 -14.78 -1.96
N ILE A 382 5.40 -15.59 -2.27
CA ILE A 382 5.30 -16.65 -3.27
C ILE A 382 4.28 -17.70 -2.81
N GLY A 383 3.31 -17.99 -3.69
CA GLY A 383 2.19 -18.86 -3.38
C GLY A 383 0.92 -18.13 -2.93
N ALA A 384 0.93 -16.78 -2.90
CA ALA A 384 -0.26 -15.99 -2.63
C ALA A 384 -1.39 -16.33 -3.63
N GLY A 385 -2.64 -16.19 -3.17
CA GLY A 385 -3.81 -16.27 -4.03
C GLY A 385 -3.71 -15.30 -5.21
N VAL A 386 -4.28 -15.70 -6.36
CA VAL A 386 -4.35 -14.87 -7.56
C VAL A 386 -5.78 -14.32 -7.66
N PRO A 387 -5.98 -13.00 -7.73
CA PRO A 387 -7.32 -12.45 -7.75
C PRO A 387 -8.01 -12.76 -9.09
N GLN A 388 -9.20 -13.35 -9.02
CA GLN A 388 -10.05 -13.81 -10.12
C GLN A 388 -11.48 -13.23 -10.05
N GLY A 389 -11.67 -12.13 -9.32
CA GLY A 389 -12.98 -11.48 -9.17
C GLY A 389 -13.70 -11.83 -7.87
N GLU A 390 -12.98 -12.38 -6.89
CA GLU A 390 -13.50 -12.66 -5.56
C GLU A 390 -14.04 -11.39 -4.90
N VAL A 391 -15.10 -11.53 -4.12
CA VAL A 391 -15.69 -10.42 -3.36
C VAL A 391 -15.05 -10.36 -1.98
N VAL A 392 -14.33 -9.27 -1.69
CA VAL A 392 -13.72 -8.99 -0.39
C VAL A 392 -14.36 -7.74 0.20
N ASP A 393 -14.96 -7.87 1.38
CA ASP A 393 -15.66 -6.79 2.08
C ASP A 393 -16.67 -6.06 1.15
N GLY A 394 -17.46 -6.84 0.42
CA GLY A 394 -18.52 -6.35 -0.47
C GLY A 394 -18.05 -5.77 -1.81
N MET A 395 -16.76 -5.86 -2.15
CA MET A 395 -16.19 -5.33 -3.39
C MET A 395 -15.53 -6.44 -4.20
N ALA A 396 -15.80 -6.48 -5.50
CA ALA A 396 -15.13 -7.42 -6.40
C ALA A 396 -13.69 -6.96 -6.66
N LEU A 397 -12.73 -7.87 -6.46
CA LEU A 397 -11.33 -7.63 -6.79
C LEU A 397 -11.11 -7.63 -8.30
N PRO A 398 -10.10 -6.92 -8.81
CA PRO A 398 -9.74 -7.00 -10.22
C PRO A 398 -9.13 -8.38 -10.55
N THR A 399 -9.18 -8.79 -11.81
CA THR A 399 -8.60 -10.07 -12.26
C THR A 399 -7.18 -9.93 -12.78
N ILE A 400 -6.33 -10.93 -12.52
CA ILE A 400 -4.94 -10.99 -13.01
C ILE A 400 -4.64 -12.40 -13.55
N GLY A 401 -3.87 -12.50 -14.63
CA GLY A 401 -3.44 -13.79 -15.17
C GLY A 401 -2.48 -14.52 -14.23
N ALA A 402 -2.59 -15.84 -14.11
CA ALA A 402 -1.77 -16.64 -13.19
C ALA A 402 -0.25 -16.48 -13.42
N ASP A 403 0.19 -16.44 -14.68
CA ASP A 403 1.60 -16.26 -15.02
C ASP A 403 2.11 -14.86 -14.66
N GLU A 404 1.28 -13.84 -14.83
CA GLU A 404 1.57 -12.45 -14.44
C GLU A 404 1.67 -12.37 -12.91
N ALA A 405 0.70 -12.92 -12.18
CA ALA A 405 0.69 -12.95 -10.73
C ALA A 405 1.93 -13.67 -10.15
N ARG A 406 2.33 -14.82 -10.74
CA ARG A 406 3.55 -15.54 -10.35
C ARG A 406 4.79 -14.66 -10.44
N ALA A 407 4.97 -13.93 -11.54
CA ALA A 407 6.11 -13.01 -11.68
C ALA A 407 6.07 -11.91 -10.63
N LEU A 408 4.90 -11.32 -10.37
CA LEU A 408 4.74 -10.27 -9.36
C LEU A 408 5.05 -10.78 -7.94
N GLN A 409 4.68 -12.01 -7.61
CA GLN A 409 5.03 -12.65 -6.33
C GLN A 409 6.55 -12.78 -6.16
N HIS A 410 7.26 -13.22 -7.20
CA HIS A 410 8.72 -13.30 -7.17
C HIS A 410 9.38 -11.91 -7.08
N ILE A 411 8.85 -10.91 -7.79
CA ILE A 411 9.34 -9.52 -7.70
C ILE A 411 9.20 -8.99 -6.28
N ALA A 412 8.03 -9.16 -5.66
CA ALA A 412 7.80 -8.73 -4.28
C ALA A 412 8.73 -9.45 -3.30
N HIS A 413 8.93 -10.77 -3.48
CA HIS A 413 9.90 -11.54 -2.70
C HIS A 413 11.31 -10.96 -2.81
N ASP A 414 11.81 -10.78 -4.04
CA ASP A 414 13.18 -10.31 -4.30
C ASP A 414 13.40 -8.87 -3.80
N THR A 415 12.35 -8.05 -3.84
CA THR A 415 12.40 -6.67 -3.32
C THR A 415 12.54 -6.64 -1.80
N VAL A 416 11.83 -7.54 -1.09
CA VAL A 416 11.68 -7.43 0.37
C VAL A 416 12.63 -8.35 1.13
N MET A 417 12.66 -9.63 0.79
CA MET A 417 13.19 -10.68 1.69
C MET A 417 14.70 -10.59 1.89
N GLY A 418 15.45 -10.06 0.91
CA GLY A 418 16.89 -9.86 1.01
C GLY A 418 17.32 -8.58 1.74
N HIS A 419 16.37 -7.74 2.14
CA HIS A 419 16.62 -6.37 2.60
C HIS A 419 15.72 -5.98 3.79
N LEU A 420 15.24 -6.95 4.57
CA LEU A 420 14.33 -6.71 5.69
C LEU A 420 14.89 -5.74 6.72
N ASP A 421 16.20 -5.76 6.94
CA ASP A 421 16.92 -4.84 7.82
C ASP A 421 16.86 -3.38 7.35
N ALA A 422 16.76 -3.14 6.05
CA ALA A 422 16.65 -1.78 5.51
C ALA A 422 15.22 -1.21 5.58
N TRP A 423 14.21 -2.08 5.69
CA TRP A 423 12.80 -1.68 5.66
C TRP A 423 12.23 -1.38 7.04
N TRP A 424 12.89 -1.84 8.09
CA TRP A 424 12.44 -1.65 9.46
C TRP A 424 13.39 -0.70 10.18
N ALA A 425 12.84 0.22 10.97
CA ALA A 425 13.67 1.07 11.81
C ALA A 425 14.47 0.18 12.77
N THR A 426 15.80 0.26 12.71
CA THR A 426 16.66 -0.32 13.74
C THR A 426 16.37 0.43 15.03
N ASP A 427 15.91 -0.25 16.08
CA ASP A 427 15.54 0.36 17.36
C ASP A 427 16.59 1.41 17.76
N VAL A 428 16.19 2.68 17.73
CA VAL A 428 17.07 3.81 17.99
C VAL A 428 17.28 3.87 19.51
N GLY A 429 18.20 3.06 20.02
CA GLY A 429 18.83 3.26 21.32
C GLY A 429 18.00 2.96 22.58
N GLY A 430 16.96 2.12 22.49
CA GLY A 430 16.37 1.48 23.67
C GLY A 430 17.05 0.14 23.92
N ALA A 431 17.75 -0.01 25.04
CA ALA A 431 18.47 -1.20 25.48
C ALA A 431 17.95 -2.52 24.88
N HIS A 432 18.81 -3.16 24.08
CA HIS A 432 18.68 -4.53 23.62
C HIS A 432 18.78 -5.49 24.82
N ASP A 433 17.70 -5.58 25.59
CA ASP A 433 17.45 -6.70 26.48
C ASP A 433 16.74 -7.79 25.66
N GLY A 434 17.48 -8.47 24.77
CA GLY A 434 17.11 -9.78 24.25
C GLY A 434 15.77 -9.93 23.49
N GLU A 435 15.25 -8.87 22.85
CA GLU A 435 13.97 -8.92 22.11
C GLU A 435 14.07 -9.05 20.58
N GLY A 436 15.29 -9.15 20.03
CA GLY A 436 15.52 -9.35 18.58
C GLY A 436 14.92 -10.65 18.01
N ASP A 437 14.62 -11.63 18.87
CA ASP A 437 13.95 -12.89 18.50
C ASP A 437 12.42 -12.88 18.77
N ARG A 438 11.85 -11.81 19.34
CA ARG A 438 10.41 -11.77 19.67
C ARG A 438 9.51 -11.32 18.53
N PHE A 439 10.02 -11.18 17.31
CA PHE A 439 9.23 -11.26 16.08
C PHE A 439 9.37 -12.62 15.37
N ALA A 440 10.37 -13.43 15.71
CA ALA A 440 10.44 -14.83 15.28
C ALA A 440 9.47 -15.71 16.12
N GLY A 441 9.10 -15.27 17.32
CA GLY A 441 8.02 -15.88 18.11
C GLY A 441 6.59 -15.58 17.62
N PHE A 442 6.43 -14.90 16.47
CA PHE A 442 5.13 -14.53 15.86
C PHE A 442 4.72 -15.40 14.67
N ILE A 443 5.44 -16.48 14.35
CA ILE A 443 5.14 -17.39 13.22
C ILE A 443 5.26 -18.85 13.62
#